data_AF-A0A1U9NMB2-F1
#
_entry.id   AF-A0A1U9NMB2-F1
#
_cell.length_a   1.000
_cell.length_b   1.000
_cell.length_c   1.000
_cell.angle_alpha   90.00
_cell.angle_beta   90.00
_cell.angle_gamma   90.00
#
_symmetry.space_group_name_H-M   'P 1'
#
loop_
_entity.id
_entity.type
_entity.pdbx_description
1 polymer ?
#
loop_
_entity_poly.entity_id
_entity_poly.type
_entity_poly.pdbx_seq_one_letter_code
_entity_poly.pdbx_strand_id
1 'polypeptide(L)'
;MKTQQVVYQQVPLRATVQPVRAERYGTVEGLDSYELADPAELERMAYLRFFEPVLTLPHPEKDRPFMPDIAGGAFDSWDFERMFPGMREYAYRIRTLNWLKSKLSDRLNLLAILKEKLTRPQRARGISAARGAADISEIADPDTRMFASEYRRSLQLRNRIQRFRSTGILNQTPRCR
;
A
#
# COMPACT_ATOMS: atom_id res chain seq x y z
N MET A 1 35.13 -78.49 3.73
CA MET A 1 34.22 -77.95 2.69
C MET A 1 33.28 -76.99 3.39
N LYS A 2 33.12 -75.76 2.84
CA LYS A 2 32.50 -74.62 3.54
C LYS A 2 30.98 -74.74 3.56
N THR A 3 30.39 -74.73 4.75
CA THR A 3 28.95 -74.60 4.97
C THR A 3 28.55 -73.15 4.65
N GLN A 4 27.81 -72.93 3.57
CA GLN A 4 27.23 -71.63 3.26
C GLN A 4 26.07 -71.36 4.23
N GLN A 5 26.25 -70.39 5.12
CA GLN A 5 25.17 -69.81 5.90
C GLN A 5 24.35 -68.89 5.00
N VAL A 6 23.09 -69.25 4.75
CA VAL A 6 22.12 -68.36 4.11
C VAL A 6 21.63 -67.38 5.17
N VAL A 7 21.98 -66.11 5.00
CA VAL A 7 21.50 -65.01 5.84
C VAL A 7 20.05 -64.70 5.44
N TYR A 8 19.10 -64.92 6.35
CA TYR A 8 17.75 -64.43 6.19
C TYR A 8 17.76 -62.91 6.36
N GLN A 9 17.73 -62.19 5.25
CA GLN A 9 17.53 -60.75 5.25
C GLN A 9 16.07 -60.48 5.66
N GLN A 10 15.86 -60.14 6.93
CA GLN A 10 14.56 -59.67 7.41
C GLN A 10 14.26 -58.32 6.75
N VAL A 11 13.47 -58.34 5.68
CA VAL A 11 12.90 -57.13 5.10
C VAL A 11 11.82 -56.64 6.08
N PRO A 12 11.92 -55.41 6.62
CA PRO A 12 10.84 -54.90 7.45
C PRO A 12 9.57 -54.82 6.61
N LEU A 13 8.46 -55.31 7.16
CA LEU A 13 7.09 -55.15 6.66
C LEU A 13 6.73 -53.66 6.54
N ARG A 14 7.27 -52.99 5.52
CA ARG A 14 6.79 -51.73 4.98
C ARG A 14 6.23 -52.01 3.60
N ALA A 15 5.23 -52.89 3.55
CA ALA A 15 4.39 -53.10 2.39
C ALA A 15 2.94 -52.89 2.84
N THR A 16 2.48 -51.65 2.63
CA THR A 16 1.11 -51.29 2.22
C THR A 16 -0.04 -51.87 3.05
N VAL A 17 -0.36 -51.18 4.13
CA VAL A 17 -1.77 -50.98 4.53
C VAL A 17 -1.98 -49.47 4.54
N GLN A 18 -2.57 -48.93 3.47
CA GLN A 18 -3.26 -47.65 3.61
C GLN A 18 -4.59 -47.96 4.29
N PRO A 19 -4.83 -47.50 5.54
CA PRO A 19 -6.20 -47.43 5.99
C PRO A 19 -6.90 -46.43 5.08
N VAL A 20 -7.84 -46.91 4.27
CA VAL A 20 -8.88 -46.05 3.72
C VAL A 20 -9.66 -45.56 4.95
N ARG A 21 -9.18 -44.48 5.57
CA ARG A 21 -9.97 -43.78 6.58
C ARG A 21 -11.20 -43.26 5.83
N ALA A 22 -12.36 -43.82 6.13
CA ALA A 22 -13.63 -43.38 5.57
C ALA A 22 -13.86 -41.87 5.84
N GLU A 23 -13.24 -41.34 6.89
CA GLU A 23 -13.41 -39.97 7.34
C GLU A 23 -12.04 -39.26 7.43
N ARG A 24 -11.93 -38.07 6.82
CA ARG A 24 -10.69 -37.29 6.77
C ARG A 24 -10.21 -36.77 8.13
N TYR A 25 -11.12 -36.62 9.10
CA TYR A 25 -10.85 -35.88 10.34
C TYR A 25 -10.80 -36.74 11.62
N GLY A 26 -11.01 -38.04 11.52
CA GLY A 26 -10.99 -38.97 12.67
C GLY A 26 -12.21 -38.82 13.58
N THR A 27 -12.50 -39.87 14.34
CA THR A 27 -13.61 -39.89 15.31
C THR A 27 -13.10 -39.56 16.71
N VAL A 28 -13.95 -38.93 17.52
CA VAL A 28 -13.67 -38.68 18.94
C VAL A 28 -14.38 -39.74 19.76
N GLU A 29 -13.66 -40.43 20.65
CA GLU A 29 -14.25 -41.48 21.49
C GLU A 29 -15.36 -40.90 22.37
N GLY A 30 -16.56 -41.47 22.26
CA GLY A 30 -17.74 -41.02 23.03
C GLY A 30 -18.58 -39.92 22.38
N LEU A 31 -18.26 -39.49 21.15
CA LEU A 31 -19.06 -38.50 20.40
C LEU A 31 -19.41 -39.06 19.01
N ASP A 32 -20.67 -38.95 18.60
CA ASP A 32 -21.06 -39.41 17.27
C ASP A 32 -20.56 -38.43 16.19
N SER A 33 -20.22 -38.99 15.03
CA SER A 33 -19.85 -38.30 13.80
C SER A 33 -20.85 -37.23 13.34
N TYR A 34 -22.15 -37.42 13.60
CA TYR A 34 -23.18 -36.42 13.27
C TYR A 34 -23.21 -35.23 14.25
N GLU A 35 -22.59 -35.39 15.43
CA GLU A 35 -22.46 -34.34 16.45
C GLU A 35 -21.13 -33.57 16.29
N LEU A 36 -20.20 -34.09 15.49
CA LEU A 36 -18.98 -33.38 15.14
C LEU A 36 -19.33 -32.20 14.24
N ALA A 37 -18.84 -31.02 14.60
CA ALA A 37 -18.96 -29.83 13.78
C ALA A 37 -18.34 -30.08 12.39
N ASP A 38 -18.98 -29.55 11.35
CA ASP A 38 -18.47 -29.63 9.98
C ASP A 38 -17.04 -29.03 9.97
N PRO A 39 -16.07 -29.69 9.32
CA PRO A 39 -14.74 -29.13 9.11
C PRO A 39 -14.73 -27.66 8.67
N ALA A 40 -15.68 -27.25 7.81
CA ALA A 40 -15.80 -25.86 7.37
C ALA A 40 -16.21 -24.91 8.51
N GLU A 41 -17.01 -25.37 9.46
CA GLU A 41 -17.39 -24.62 10.65
C GLU A 41 -16.22 -24.53 11.64
N LEU A 42 -15.47 -25.62 11.84
CA LEU A 42 -14.27 -25.61 12.67
C LEU A 42 -13.19 -24.67 12.12
N GLU A 43 -12.96 -24.69 10.81
CA GLU A 43 -12.06 -23.74 10.16
C GLU A 43 -12.55 -22.30 10.38
N ARG A 44 -13.85 -22.04 10.18
CA ARG A 44 -14.42 -20.70 10.42
C ARG A 44 -14.24 -20.24 11.87
N MET A 45 -14.46 -21.12 12.85
CA MET A 45 -14.25 -20.81 14.26
C MET A 45 -12.78 -20.57 14.58
N ALA A 46 -11.88 -21.35 14.01
CA ALA A 46 -10.44 -21.16 14.15
C ALA A 46 -10.00 -19.80 13.56
N TYR A 47 -10.51 -19.46 12.38
CA TYR A 47 -10.26 -18.17 11.73
C TYR A 47 -10.80 -17.01 12.57
N LEU A 48 -12.04 -17.09 13.05
CA LEU A 48 -12.62 -16.05 13.91
C LEU A 48 -11.79 -15.84 15.16
N ARG A 49 -11.33 -16.91 15.81
CA ARG A 49 -10.49 -16.83 17.02
C ARG A 49 -9.09 -16.28 16.72
N PHE A 50 -8.49 -16.68 15.61
CA PHE A 50 -7.15 -16.21 15.21
C PHE A 50 -7.15 -14.72 14.86
N PHE A 51 -8.21 -14.26 14.19
CA PHE A 51 -8.33 -12.88 13.72
C PHE A 51 -9.15 -11.98 14.65
N GLU A 52 -9.71 -12.49 15.74
CA GLU A 52 -10.44 -11.72 16.75
C GLU A 52 -9.69 -10.45 17.18
N PRO A 53 -8.37 -10.47 17.46
CA PRO A 53 -7.65 -9.26 17.88
C PRO A 53 -7.59 -8.18 16.80
N VAL A 54 -7.67 -8.57 15.52
CA VAL A 54 -7.67 -7.65 14.37
C VAL A 54 -9.08 -7.13 14.13
N LEU A 55 -10.09 -7.99 14.26
CA LEU A 55 -11.50 -7.66 14.07
C LEU A 55 -12.06 -6.75 15.18
N THR A 56 -11.49 -6.83 16.38
CA THR A 56 -11.83 -5.99 17.54
C THR A 56 -11.15 -4.63 17.54
N LEU A 57 -10.23 -4.37 16.61
CA LEU A 57 -9.63 -3.04 16.50
C LEU A 57 -10.71 -2.00 16.17
N PRO A 58 -10.71 -0.84 16.85
CA PRO A 58 -11.68 0.21 16.58
C PRO A 58 -11.60 0.59 15.09
N HIS A 59 -12.69 0.35 14.37
CA HIS A 59 -12.80 0.73 12.98
C HIS A 59 -12.76 2.27 12.90
N PRO A 60 -11.81 2.87 12.15
CA PRO A 60 -11.84 4.29 11.91
C PRO A 60 -13.11 4.64 11.11
N GLU A 61 -13.80 5.69 11.55
CA GLU A 61 -15.08 6.15 11.01
C GLU A 61 -15.09 6.35 9.48
N LYS A 62 -16.32 6.39 8.94
CA LYS A 62 -16.79 6.40 7.54
C LYS A 62 -16.11 7.39 6.56
N ASP A 63 -15.19 8.24 7.02
CA ASP A 63 -14.53 9.31 6.26
C ASP A 63 -13.09 9.01 5.83
N ARG A 64 -12.64 7.75 5.92
CA ARG A 64 -11.36 7.32 5.33
C ARG A 64 -11.58 6.45 4.09
N PRO A 65 -11.30 6.93 2.87
CA PRO A 65 -11.37 6.11 1.66
C PRO A 65 -10.22 5.08 1.51
N PHE A 66 -9.34 4.97 2.51
CA PHE A 66 -8.22 4.02 2.51
C PHE A 66 -8.10 3.31 3.86
N MET A 67 -8.24 1.99 3.81
CA MET A 67 -7.94 1.02 4.87
C MET A 67 -6.45 0.64 4.80
N PRO A 68 -5.75 0.35 5.92
CA PRO A 68 -4.36 -0.03 5.87
C PRO A 68 -4.15 -1.49 5.44
N ASP A 69 -3.00 -1.65 4.80
CA ASP A 69 -2.32 -2.79 4.22
C ASP A 69 -2.12 -3.95 5.21
N ILE A 70 -2.67 -5.13 4.88
CA ILE A 70 -2.23 -6.41 5.46
C ILE A 70 -1.28 -7.01 4.43
N ALA A 71 -0.01 -7.04 4.80
CA ALA A 71 1.05 -7.74 4.09
C ALA A 71 0.58 -9.11 3.57
N GLY A 72 0.34 -9.22 2.26
CA GLY A 72 0.08 -10.51 1.62
C GLY A 72 -1.01 -10.51 0.54
N GLY A 73 -0.70 -9.99 -0.65
CA GLY A 73 -1.07 -10.60 -1.93
C GLY A 73 -2.55 -10.71 -2.36
N ALA A 74 -3.54 -10.44 -1.51
CA ALA A 74 -4.95 -10.67 -1.86
C ALA A 74 -5.55 -9.57 -2.75
N PHE A 75 -5.14 -8.31 -2.58
CA PHE A 75 -5.65 -7.15 -3.33
C PHE A 75 -4.72 -6.65 -4.45
N ASP A 76 -3.55 -7.27 -4.60
CA ASP A 76 -2.69 -7.10 -5.77
C ASP A 76 -2.99 -8.12 -6.88
N SER A 77 -4.03 -8.92 -6.67
CA SER A 77 -4.53 -9.91 -7.60
C SER A 77 -5.08 -9.24 -8.86
N TRP A 78 -4.78 -9.86 -10.00
CA TRP A 78 -5.32 -9.53 -11.32
C TRP A 78 -6.86 -9.38 -11.30
N ASP A 79 -7.53 -10.06 -10.35
CA ASP A 79 -8.97 -10.00 -10.12
C ASP A 79 -9.47 -8.64 -9.63
N PHE A 80 -8.68 -7.85 -8.89
CA PHE A 80 -9.13 -6.54 -8.42
C PHE A 80 -9.23 -5.52 -9.55
N GLU A 81 -8.31 -5.55 -10.51
CA GLU A 81 -8.40 -4.73 -11.73
C GLU A 81 -9.53 -5.23 -12.66
N ARG A 82 -9.82 -6.54 -12.64
CA ARG A 82 -10.94 -7.13 -13.38
C ARG A 82 -12.30 -6.72 -12.78
N MET A 83 -12.40 -6.64 -11.46
CA MET A 83 -13.59 -6.19 -10.74
C MET A 83 -13.75 -4.67 -10.76
N PHE A 84 -12.64 -3.92 -10.73
CA PHE A 84 -12.62 -2.45 -10.71
C PHE A 84 -11.61 -1.88 -11.73
N PRO A 85 -12.00 -1.86 -13.02
CA PRO A 85 -11.12 -1.32 -14.07
C PRO A 85 -10.74 0.13 -13.80
N GLY A 86 -9.45 0.44 -13.85
CA GLY A 86 -8.90 1.79 -13.65
C GLY A 86 -8.71 2.18 -12.18
N MET A 87 -9.00 1.30 -11.21
CA MET A 87 -8.85 1.63 -9.79
C MET A 87 -7.38 1.77 -9.38
N ARG A 88 -6.47 0.93 -9.91
CA ARG A 88 -5.03 1.09 -9.70
C ARG A 88 -4.52 2.42 -10.24
N GLU A 89 -4.95 2.78 -11.45
CA GLU A 89 -4.57 4.04 -12.07
C GLU A 89 -5.11 5.23 -11.26
N TYR A 90 -6.36 5.17 -10.82
CA TYR A 90 -6.97 6.19 -9.97
C TYR A 90 -6.23 6.35 -8.63
N ALA A 91 -5.94 5.26 -7.93
CA ALA A 91 -5.20 5.26 -6.67
C ALA A 91 -3.77 5.81 -6.84
N TYR A 92 -3.07 5.37 -7.88
CA TYR A 92 -1.74 5.90 -8.23
C TYR A 92 -1.79 7.41 -8.48
N ARG A 93 -2.81 7.88 -9.20
CA ARG A 93 -2.99 9.30 -9.49
C ARG A 93 -3.29 10.12 -8.25
N ILE A 94 -4.16 9.66 -7.35
CA ILE A 94 -4.42 10.30 -6.05
C ILE A 94 -3.15 10.39 -5.23
N ARG A 95 -2.41 9.27 -5.10
CA ARG A 95 -1.15 9.22 -4.36
C ARG A 95 -0.16 10.25 -4.91
N THR A 96 -0.03 10.32 -6.23
CA THR A 96 0.82 11.29 -6.92
C THR A 96 0.40 12.73 -6.64
N LEU A 97 -0.90 13.03 -6.67
CA LEU A 97 -1.43 14.36 -6.35
C LEU A 97 -1.14 14.75 -4.91
N ASN A 98 -1.35 13.84 -3.96
CA ASN A 98 -1.08 14.08 -2.54
C ASN A 98 0.41 14.32 -2.30
N TRP A 99 1.28 13.55 -2.94
CA TRP A 99 2.72 13.78 -2.92
C TRP A 99 3.11 15.16 -3.50
N LEU A 100 2.51 15.58 -4.61
CA LEU A 100 2.76 16.91 -5.18
C LEU A 100 2.29 18.03 -4.24
N LYS A 101 1.13 17.87 -3.59
CA LYS A 101 0.62 18.83 -2.60
C LYS A 101 1.54 18.92 -1.38
N SER A 102 1.99 17.80 -0.85
CA SER A 102 2.95 17.76 0.25
C SER A 102 4.25 18.48 -0.13
N LYS A 103 4.83 18.17 -1.29
CA LYS A 103 6.02 18.87 -1.79
C LYS A 103 5.83 20.38 -1.95
N LEU A 104 4.65 20.81 -2.38
CA LEU A 104 4.33 22.23 -2.48
C LEU A 104 4.24 22.87 -1.08
N SER A 105 3.60 22.20 -0.12
CA SER A 105 3.50 22.63 1.27
C SER A 105 4.89 22.83 1.89
N ASP A 106 5.79 21.85 1.75
CA ASP A 106 7.14 21.93 2.31
C ASP A 106 7.92 23.13 1.76
N ARG A 107 7.77 23.42 0.45
CA ARG A 107 8.42 24.57 -0.18
C ARG A 107 7.79 25.90 0.24
N LEU A 108 6.48 25.95 0.44
CA LEU A 108 5.83 27.16 0.97
C LEU A 108 6.29 27.46 2.40
N ASN A 109 6.51 26.43 3.21
CA ASN A 109 7.08 26.58 4.55
C ASN A 109 8.51 27.14 4.47
N LEU A 110 9.35 26.60 3.58
CA LEU A 110 10.69 27.14 3.34
C LEU A 110 10.66 28.61 2.87
N LEU A 111 9.75 28.94 1.95
CA LEU A 111 9.56 30.32 1.48
C LEU A 111 9.08 31.25 2.59
N ALA A 112 8.25 30.77 3.52
CA ALA A 112 7.83 31.55 4.68
C ALA A 112 9.03 31.93 5.56
N ILE A 113 9.91 30.97 5.86
CA ILE A 113 11.14 31.20 6.62
C ILE A 113 12.06 32.19 5.89
N LEU A 114 12.27 32.02 4.58
CA LEU A 114 13.09 32.95 3.79
C LEU A 114 12.47 34.35 3.71
N LYS A 115 11.14 34.45 3.67
CA LYS A 115 10.41 35.72 3.61
C LYS A 115 10.62 36.57 4.87
N GLU A 116 10.85 35.96 6.02
CA GLU A 116 11.15 36.65 7.28
C GLU A 116 12.55 37.26 7.29
N LYS A 117 13.52 36.60 6.64
CA LYS A 117 14.90 37.09 6.52
C LYS A 117 15.06 38.23 5.52
N LEU A 118 14.19 38.30 4.52
CA LEU A 118 14.33 39.21 3.39
C LEU A 118 13.57 40.52 3.55
N THR A 119 14.21 41.63 3.19
CA THR A 119 13.56 42.93 3.08
C THR A 119 12.47 42.92 1.99
N ARG A 120 11.50 43.84 2.06
CA ARG A 120 10.47 43.98 1.01
C ARG A 120 11.05 44.13 -0.41
N PRO A 121 12.07 44.97 -0.68
CA PRO A 121 12.61 45.10 -2.03
C PRO A 121 13.32 43.84 -2.53
N GLN A 122 14.03 43.11 -1.66
CA GLN A 122 14.65 41.83 -2.03
C GLN A 122 13.60 40.80 -2.43
N ARG A 123 12.50 40.70 -1.67
CA ARG A 123 11.37 39.82 -2.01
C ARG A 123 10.75 40.17 -3.37
N ALA A 124 10.53 41.45 -3.63
CA ALA A 124 9.99 41.91 -4.91
C ALA A 124 10.91 41.54 -6.08
N ARG A 125 12.23 41.76 -5.94
CA ARG A 125 13.23 41.34 -6.93
C ARG A 125 13.22 39.82 -7.14
N GLY A 126 13.20 39.05 -6.06
CA GLY A 126 13.17 37.59 -6.13
C GLY A 126 11.92 37.05 -6.83
N ILE A 127 10.74 37.63 -6.56
CA ILE A 127 9.49 37.28 -7.27
C ILE A 127 9.59 37.62 -8.75
N SER A 128 10.12 38.81 -9.09
CA SER A 128 10.28 39.26 -10.47
C SER A 128 11.19 38.33 -11.27
N ALA A 129 12.37 38.01 -10.73
CA ALA A 129 13.32 37.08 -11.33
C ALA A 129 12.73 35.67 -11.48
N ALA A 130 12.02 35.18 -10.46
CA ALA A 130 11.37 33.86 -10.51
C ALA A 130 10.28 33.75 -11.59
N ARG A 131 9.68 34.88 -12.00
CA ARG A 131 8.72 34.98 -13.12
C ARG A 131 9.40 35.14 -14.48
N GLY A 132 10.73 35.25 -14.54
CA GLY A 132 11.50 35.36 -15.77
C GLY A 132 11.87 36.78 -16.20
N ALA A 133 11.73 37.79 -15.33
CA ALA A 133 12.13 39.16 -15.65
C ALA A 133 13.66 39.39 -15.60
N ALA A 134 14.39 38.50 -14.93
CA ALA A 134 15.85 38.52 -14.82
C ALA A 134 16.35 37.09 -14.59
N ASP A 135 17.60 36.79 -14.94
CA ASP A 135 18.18 35.50 -14.60
C ASP A 135 18.41 35.42 -13.09
N ILE A 136 18.07 34.26 -12.50
CA ILE A 136 18.21 34.02 -11.07
C ILE A 136 19.70 33.96 -10.70
N SER A 137 20.56 33.51 -11.62
CA SER A 137 22.00 33.38 -11.39
C SER A 137 22.70 34.73 -11.14
N GLU A 138 22.17 35.81 -11.72
CA GLU A 138 22.72 37.17 -11.66
C GLU A 138 22.44 37.88 -10.33
N ILE A 139 21.54 37.36 -9.50
CA ILE A 139 21.21 37.95 -8.20
C ILE A 139 22.42 37.80 -7.26
N ALA A 140 23.06 38.91 -6.88
CA ALA A 140 24.24 38.90 -6.01
C ALA A 140 23.98 38.34 -4.61
N ASP A 141 22.84 38.67 -4.01
CA ASP A 141 22.48 38.24 -2.65
C ASP A 141 22.05 36.77 -2.61
N PRO A 142 22.73 35.90 -1.83
CA PRO A 142 22.47 34.46 -1.82
C PRO A 142 21.06 34.12 -1.31
N ASP A 143 20.55 34.85 -0.32
CA ASP A 143 19.22 34.60 0.25
C ASP A 143 18.12 34.98 -0.75
N THR A 144 18.26 36.13 -1.43
CA THR A 144 17.34 36.53 -2.51
C THR A 144 17.39 35.53 -3.67
N ARG A 145 18.57 35.03 -4.04
CA ARG A 145 18.75 34.00 -5.08
C ARG A 145 18.06 32.69 -4.70
N MET A 146 18.26 32.23 -3.47
CA MET A 146 17.62 31.02 -2.95
C MET A 146 16.09 31.18 -2.94
N PHE A 147 15.59 32.32 -2.48
CA PHE A 147 14.16 32.64 -2.49
C PHE A 147 13.56 32.64 -3.90
N ALA A 148 14.24 33.27 -4.87
CA ALA A 148 13.79 33.28 -6.27
C ALA A 148 13.73 31.86 -6.87
N SER A 149 14.76 31.04 -6.61
CA SER A 149 14.80 29.63 -7.06
C SER A 149 13.65 28.81 -6.47
N GLU A 150 13.44 28.90 -5.16
CA GLU A 150 12.37 28.18 -4.47
C GLU A 150 10.97 28.65 -4.87
N TYR A 151 10.80 29.94 -5.14
CA TYR A 151 9.55 30.49 -5.68
C TYR A 151 9.27 29.96 -7.08
N ARG A 152 10.27 29.92 -7.97
CA ARG A 152 10.14 29.35 -9.33
C ARG A 152 9.75 27.88 -9.29
N ARG A 153 10.39 27.09 -8.43
CA ARG A 153 10.07 25.66 -8.23
C ARG A 153 8.65 25.47 -7.70
N SER A 154 8.19 26.35 -6.79
CA SER A 154 6.83 26.33 -6.27
C SER A 154 5.79 26.65 -7.36
N LEU A 155 6.08 27.60 -8.25
CA LEU A 155 5.24 27.88 -9.43
C LEU A 155 5.16 26.66 -10.37
N GLN A 156 6.29 26.00 -10.63
CA GLN A 156 6.32 24.78 -11.46
C GLN A 156 5.46 23.66 -10.86
N LEU A 157 5.54 23.44 -9.54
CA LEU A 157 4.70 22.45 -8.85
C LEU A 157 3.22 22.81 -8.91
N ARG A 158 2.87 24.09 -8.69
CA ARG A 158 1.49 24.57 -8.83
C ARG A 158 0.95 24.31 -10.24
N ASN A 159 1.73 24.65 -11.27
CA ASN A 159 1.36 24.39 -12.65
C ASN A 159 1.21 22.89 -12.93
N ARG A 160 2.09 22.05 -12.37
CA ARG A 160 2.00 20.59 -12.49
C ARG A 160 0.73 20.05 -11.83
N ILE A 161 0.39 20.52 -10.64
CA ILE A 161 -0.87 20.16 -9.94
C ILE A 161 -2.08 20.59 -10.78
N GLN A 162 -2.06 21.79 -11.35
CA GLN A 162 -3.15 22.28 -12.18
C GLN A 162 -3.33 21.44 -13.44
N ARG A 163 -2.23 21.11 -14.13
CA ARG A 163 -2.24 20.17 -15.29
C ARG A 163 -2.78 18.79 -14.90
N PHE A 164 -2.40 18.31 -13.72
CA PHE A 164 -2.87 17.03 -13.19
C PHE A 164 -4.38 17.04 -12.87
N ARG A 165 -4.92 18.18 -12.44
CA ARG A 165 -6.37 18.35 -12.24
C ARG A 165 -7.12 18.45 -13.57
N SER A 166 -6.57 19.16 -14.56
CA SER A 166 -7.21 19.32 -15.87
C SER A 166 -7.32 18.03 -16.67
N THR A 167 -6.53 17.00 -16.36
CA THR A 167 -6.69 15.67 -16.97
C THR A 167 -8.02 14.96 -16.63
N GLY A 168 -8.91 15.55 -15.83
CA GLY A 168 -10.33 15.15 -15.74
C GLY A 168 -10.64 13.87 -14.96
N ILE A 169 -9.65 13.04 -14.65
CA ILE A 169 -9.85 11.72 -14.04
C ILE A 169 -10.24 11.78 -12.55
N LEU A 170 -9.95 12.88 -11.85
CA LEU A 170 -10.47 13.09 -10.49
C LEU A 170 -11.99 13.27 -10.45
N ASN A 171 -12.62 13.58 -11.58
CA ASN A 171 -14.08 13.69 -11.69
C ASN A 171 -14.74 12.36 -12.12
N GLN A 172 -13.93 11.36 -12.47
CA GLN A 172 -14.37 10.02 -12.83
C GLN A 172 -14.07 9.10 -11.65
N THR A 173 -14.85 9.20 -10.59
CA THR A 173 -14.84 8.13 -9.59
C THR A 173 -15.24 6.84 -10.31
N PRO A 174 -14.37 5.81 -10.33
CA PRO A 174 -14.74 4.52 -10.92
C PRO A 174 -15.98 4.04 -10.16
N ARG A 175 -17.12 4.01 -10.85
CA ARG A 175 -18.37 3.53 -10.26
C ARG A 175 -18.30 2.01 -10.25
N CYS A 176 -18.38 1.41 -9.08
CA CYS A 176 -18.64 -0.01 -8.93
C CYS A 176 -19.99 -0.28 -9.62
N ARG A 177 -20.00 -1.12 -10.66
CA ARG A 177 -21.24 -1.65 -11.23
C ARG A 177 -21.64 -2.90 -10.47
#